data_AF-A0A450VYM7-F1
#
_entry.id   AF-A0A450VYM7-F1
#
_cell.length_a   1.000
_cell.length_b   1.000
_cell.length_c   1.000
_cell.angle_alpha   90.00
_cell.angle_beta   90.00
_cell.angle_gamma   90.00
#
_symmetry.space_group_name_H-M   'P 1'
#
loop_
_entity.id
_entity.type
_entity.pdbx_description
1 polymer ?
#
loop_
_entity_poly.entity_id
_entity_poly.type
_entity_poly.pdbx_seq_one_letter_code
_entity_poly.pdbx_strand_id
1 'polypeptide(L)'
;MAKFLPEGESITKCAIQTTNGLKVADVAWASKGFFRHQPLQQDPFEVAPDICAEIVSPGNSAAEMEQKIAAYLQQGALEVWLVDLQGNCRFFNRAGEQNETAFRIIDEACKDLRKDIPR
;
A
#
# COMPACT_ATOMS: atom_id res chain seq x y z
N MET A 1 -12.27 -15.52 -11.83
CA MET A 1 -12.46 -14.07 -11.64
C MET A 1 -12.28 -13.78 -10.17
N ALA A 2 -11.22 -13.07 -9.80
CA ALA A 2 -10.78 -12.95 -8.40
C ALA A 2 -11.80 -12.14 -7.59
N LYS A 3 -12.38 -12.79 -6.57
CA LYS A 3 -13.20 -12.13 -5.55
C LYS A 3 -12.25 -11.48 -4.55
N PHE A 4 -11.98 -10.20 -4.75
CA PHE A 4 -11.29 -9.37 -3.76
C PHE A 4 -12.18 -9.20 -2.52
N LEU A 5 -11.54 -9.01 -1.37
CA LEU A 5 -12.19 -8.89 -0.06
C LEU A 5 -13.41 -7.95 -0.15
N PRO A 6 -14.59 -8.32 0.37
CA PRO A 6 -15.89 -7.77 -0.02
C PRO A 6 -16.11 -6.26 0.20
N GLU A 7 -15.13 -5.56 0.76
CA GLU A 7 -15.24 -4.16 1.17
C GLU A 7 -14.17 -3.22 0.57
N GLY A 8 -13.30 -3.70 -0.34
CA GLY A 8 -12.31 -2.86 -1.02
C GLY A 8 -11.62 -3.54 -2.21
N GLU A 9 -10.68 -2.85 -2.84
CA GLU A 9 -9.94 -3.31 -4.02
C GLU A 9 -8.45 -3.02 -3.90
N SER A 10 -7.62 -3.92 -4.46
CA SER A 10 -6.18 -3.72 -4.58
C SER A 10 -5.82 -3.19 -5.97
N ILE A 11 -4.90 -2.24 -6.03
CA ILE A 11 -4.37 -1.65 -7.26
C ILE A 11 -2.87 -1.94 -7.33
N THR A 12 -2.38 -2.43 -8.46
CA THR A 12 -0.93 -2.53 -8.71
C THR A 12 -0.44 -1.29 -9.45
N LYS A 13 0.78 -0.84 -9.15
CA LYS A 13 1.39 0.35 -9.76
C LYS A 13 0.47 1.58 -9.68
N CYS A 14 -0.05 1.84 -8.48
CA CYS A 14 -0.97 2.95 -8.23
C CYS A 14 -0.20 4.28 -8.26
N ALA A 15 -0.43 5.06 -9.31
CA ALA A 15 0.15 6.39 -9.44
C ALA A 15 -0.65 7.40 -8.62
N ILE A 16 0.06 8.15 -7.77
CA ILE A 16 -0.52 9.09 -6.81
C ILE A 16 0.18 10.44 -7.03
N GLN A 17 -0.63 11.46 -7.30
CA GLN A 17 -0.16 12.83 -7.38
C GLN A 17 0.16 13.32 -5.98
N THR A 18 1.40 13.78 -5.76
CA THR A 18 1.85 14.33 -4.48
C THR A 18 2.39 15.74 -4.68
N THR A 19 2.62 16.48 -3.59
CA THR A 19 3.23 17.82 -3.64
C THR A 19 4.64 17.80 -4.22
N ASN A 20 5.36 16.68 -4.09
CA ASN A 20 6.73 16.49 -4.56
C ASN A 20 6.78 15.68 -5.87
N GLY A 21 5.73 15.78 -6.68
CA GLY A 21 5.60 15.10 -7.97
C GLY A 21 4.86 13.77 -7.88
N LEU A 22 4.97 12.98 -8.94
CA LEU A 22 4.29 11.70 -9.03
C LEU A 22 5.03 10.62 -8.24
N LYS A 23 4.30 9.83 -7.46
CA LYS A 23 4.81 8.63 -6.79
C LYS A 23 3.96 7.44 -7.19
N VAL A 24 4.58 6.27 -7.31
CA VAL A 24 3.90 5.04 -7.75
C VAL A 24 4.09 3.98 -6.69
N ALA A 25 3.01 3.63 -5.99
CA ALA A 25 2.99 2.52 -5.05
C ALA A 25 2.98 1.20 -5.82
N ASP A 26 3.81 0.24 -5.41
CA ASP A 26 3.86 -1.08 -6.06
C ASP A 26 2.52 -1.80 -5.96
N VAL A 27 1.93 -1.77 -4.78
CA VAL A 27 0.59 -2.26 -4.50
C VAL A 27 -0.09 -1.26 -3.57
N ALA A 28 -1.37 -1.00 -3.79
CA ALA A 28 -2.19 -0.22 -2.89
C ALA A 28 -3.50 -0.95 -2.61
N TRP A 29 -4.12 -0.66 -1.47
CA TRP A 29 -5.46 -1.13 -1.15
C TRP A 29 -6.33 0.05 -0.72
N ALA A 30 -7.54 0.09 -1.24
CA ALA A 30 -8.52 1.10 -0.89
C ALA A 30 -9.88 0.45 -0.59
N SER A 31 -10.55 0.99 0.40
CA SER A 31 -11.91 0.63 0.81
C SER A 31 -12.94 1.17 -0.19
N LYS A 32 -14.14 0.59 -0.18
CA LYS A 32 -15.31 1.17 -0.86
C LYS A 32 -15.59 2.62 -0.43
N GLY A 33 -15.24 2.98 0.80
CA GLY A 33 -15.40 4.33 1.32
C GLY A 33 -14.53 5.35 0.60
N PHE A 34 -13.27 4.98 0.34
CA PHE A 34 -12.33 5.74 -0.46
C PHE A 34 -12.84 5.95 -1.89
N PHE A 35 -13.28 4.86 -2.55
CA PHE A 35 -13.72 4.90 -3.95
C PHE A 35 -15.01 5.71 -4.21
N ARG A 36 -15.73 6.15 -3.17
CA ARG A 36 -16.83 7.11 -3.35
C ARG A 36 -16.34 8.51 -3.76
N HIS A 37 -15.09 8.84 -3.46
CA HIS A 37 -14.51 10.16 -3.70
C HIS A 37 -13.35 10.12 -4.71
N GLN A 38 -12.65 8.99 -4.82
CA GLN A 38 -11.56 8.77 -5.77
C GLN A 38 -11.94 7.63 -6.73
N PRO A 39 -12.39 7.90 -7.96
CA PRO A 39 -12.74 6.85 -8.92
C PRO A 39 -11.53 6.00 -9.34
N LEU A 40 -11.72 4.70 -9.52
CA LEU A 40 -10.65 3.78 -9.95
C LEU A 40 -10.06 4.15 -11.33
N GLN A 41 -10.83 4.80 -12.19
CA GLN A 41 -10.42 5.21 -13.53
C GLN A 41 -9.60 6.50 -13.55
N GLN A 42 -9.55 7.23 -12.43
CA GLN A 42 -8.75 8.45 -12.35
C GLN A 42 -7.28 8.06 -12.21
N ASP A 43 -6.41 8.61 -13.05
CA ASP A 43 -4.97 8.34 -13.01
C ASP A 43 -4.21 9.63 -13.39
N PRO A 44 -3.38 10.19 -12.51
CA PRO A 44 -3.05 9.70 -11.16
C PRO A 44 -4.16 9.95 -10.13
N PHE A 45 -4.11 9.20 -9.03
CA PHE A 45 -4.96 9.45 -7.87
C PHE A 45 -4.58 10.77 -7.21
N GLU A 46 -5.57 11.57 -6.82
CA GLU A 46 -5.36 12.82 -6.09
C GLU A 46 -5.29 12.61 -4.58
N VAL A 47 -5.79 11.47 -4.09
CA VAL A 47 -5.69 11.06 -2.68
C VAL A 47 -5.01 9.69 -2.64
N ALA A 48 -4.08 9.47 -1.71
CA ALA A 48 -3.47 8.17 -1.55
C ALA A 48 -4.49 7.16 -1.00
N PRO A 49 -4.51 5.90 -1.51
CA PRO A 49 -5.31 4.81 -0.96
C PRO A 49 -5.10 4.59 0.54
N ASP A 50 -6.06 3.91 1.19
CA ASP A 50 -6.00 3.61 2.63
C ASP A 50 -4.66 2.95 3.03
N ILE A 51 -4.15 2.02 2.21
CA ILE A 51 -2.84 1.37 2.38
C ILE A 51 -2.02 1.54 1.10
N CYS A 52 -0.76 1.96 1.23
CA CYS A 52 0.23 1.92 0.16
C CYS A 52 1.39 1.00 0.54
N ALA A 53 1.69 0.01 -0.29
CA ALA A 53 2.78 -0.94 -0.09
C ALA A 53 3.88 -0.76 -1.16
N GLU A 54 5.11 -0.79 -0.71
CA GLU A 54 6.33 -0.71 -1.52
C GLU A 54 7.18 -1.96 -1.29
N ILE A 55 7.66 -2.55 -2.38
CA ILE A 55 8.55 -3.70 -2.33
C ILE A 55 9.99 -3.18 -2.32
N VAL A 56 10.67 -3.35 -1.18
CA VAL A 56 12.04 -2.89 -1.01
C VAL A 56 13.00 -3.87 -1.66
N SER A 57 13.69 -3.41 -2.70
CA SER A 57 14.71 -4.16 -3.43
C SER A 57 16.10 -3.51 -3.26
N PRO A 58 17.20 -4.21 -3.57
CA PRO A 58 18.57 -3.66 -3.45
C PRO A 58 18.82 -2.36 -4.24
N GLY A 59 18.02 -2.08 -5.27
CA GLY A 59 18.12 -0.85 -6.05
C GLY A 59 17.45 0.37 -5.39
N ASN A 60 16.64 0.16 -4.35
CA ASN A 60 15.95 1.24 -3.66
C ASN A 60 16.85 1.87 -2.60
N SER A 61 16.86 3.19 -2.55
CA SER A 61 17.58 3.92 -1.49
C SER A 61 16.68 4.15 -0.29
N ALA A 62 17.27 4.19 0.92
CA ALA A 62 16.53 4.54 2.14
C ALA A 62 15.85 5.92 2.02
N ALA A 63 16.56 6.90 1.46
CA ALA A 63 16.03 8.25 1.23
C ALA A 63 14.82 8.25 0.29
N GLU A 64 14.82 7.43 -0.77
CA GLU A 64 13.67 7.28 -1.65
C GLU A 64 12.45 6.70 -0.90
N MET A 65 12.68 5.68 -0.07
CA MET A 65 11.60 5.05 0.71
C MET A 65 11.02 6.02 1.74
N GLU A 66 11.86 6.78 2.45
CA GLU A 66 11.43 7.83 3.37
C GLU A 66 10.59 8.91 2.66
N GLN A 67 11.01 9.33 1.47
CA GLN A 67 10.24 10.28 0.66
C GLN A 67 8.87 9.72 0.25
N LYS A 68 8.80 8.44 -0.16
CA LYS A 68 7.54 7.79 -0.53
C LYS A 68 6.61 7.66 0.67
N ILE A 69 7.11 7.21 1.82
CA ILE A 69 6.33 7.12 3.08
C ILE A 69 5.72 8.49 3.41
N ALA A 70 6.55 9.53 3.46
CA ALA A 70 6.10 10.87 3.78
C ALA A 70 5.05 11.36 2.78
N ALA A 71 5.28 11.15 1.48
CA ALA A 71 4.36 11.60 0.44
C ALA A 71 3.00 10.91 0.52
N TYR A 72 2.95 9.58 0.72
CA TYR A 72 1.68 8.86 0.83
C TYR A 72 0.89 9.26 2.08
N LEU A 73 1.55 9.38 3.23
CA LEU A 73 0.88 9.80 4.48
C LEU A 73 0.37 11.25 4.42
N GLN A 74 1.11 12.14 3.75
CA GLN A 74 0.67 13.51 3.46
C GLN A 74 -0.53 13.53 2.51
N GLN A 75 -0.56 12.62 1.53
CA GLN A 75 -1.64 12.52 0.54
C GLN A 75 -2.87 11.72 1.04
N GLY A 76 -2.87 11.26 2.30
CA GLY A 76 -4.05 10.70 2.95
C GLY A 76 -3.99 9.21 3.27
N ALA A 77 -2.91 8.51 2.94
CA ALA A 77 -2.76 7.11 3.33
C ALA A 77 -2.85 6.96 4.85
N LEU A 78 -3.55 5.92 5.29
CA LEU A 78 -3.68 5.58 6.71
C LEU A 78 -2.45 4.81 7.18
N GLU A 79 -1.90 3.94 6.32
CA GLU A 79 -0.67 3.21 6.60
C GLU A 79 0.15 2.95 5.33
N VAL A 80 1.47 2.95 5.46
CA VAL A 80 2.43 2.61 4.41
C VAL A 80 3.20 1.37 4.83
N TRP A 81 3.30 0.39 3.94
CA TRP A 81 3.97 -0.88 4.19
C TRP A 81 5.25 -0.95 3.36
N LEU A 82 6.39 -1.16 4.02
CA LEU A 82 7.60 -1.57 3.32
C LEU A 82 7.74 -3.08 3.46
N VAL A 83 7.74 -3.77 2.33
CA VAL A 83 7.84 -5.23 2.27
C VAL A 83 9.17 -5.60 1.64
N ASP A 84 10.01 -6.33 2.36
CA ASP A 84 11.27 -6.81 1.78
C ASP A 84 11.07 -8.07 0.92
N LEU A 85 12.13 -8.49 0.21
CA LEU A 85 12.09 -9.67 -0.65
C LEU A 85 11.91 -11.01 0.09
N GLN A 86 12.05 -11.02 1.42
CA GLN A 86 11.77 -12.19 2.27
C GLN A 86 10.32 -12.19 2.78
N GLY A 87 9.56 -11.13 2.49
CA GLY A 87 8.19 -10.95 2.94
C GLY A 87 8.08 -10.35 4.34
N ASN A 88 9.16 -9.81 4.92
CA ASN A 88 9.06 -9.08 6.18
C ASN A 88 8.45 -7.70 5.91
N CYS A 89 7.54 -7.28 6.78
CA CYS A 89 6.85 -6.00 6.67
C CYS A 89 7.30 -5.03 7.77
N ARG A 90 7.46 -3.76 7.40
CA ARG A 90 7.53 -2.62 8.32
C ARG A 90 6.38 -1.68 8.03
N PHE A 91 5.72 -1.18 9.07
CA PHE A 91 4.48 -0.42 8.96
C PHE A 91 4.70 1.01 9.40
N PHE A 92 4.12 1.99 8.69
CA PHE A 92 4.27 3.41 8.99
C PHE A 92 2.92 4.10 8.94
N ASN A 93 2.60 4.87 9.97
CA ASN A 93 1.46 5.77 9.97
C ASN A 93 1.93 7.19 10.37
N ARG A 94 0.99 8.11 10.61
CA ARG A 94 1.33 9.49 11.01
C ARG A 94 2.09 9.61 12.34
N ALA A 95 2.08 8.58 13.18
CA ALA A 95 2.85 8.50 14.43
C ALA A 95 4.26 7.91 14.23
N GLY A 96 4.63 7.54 13.00
CA GLY A 96 5.93 6.94 12.68
C GLY A 96 5.84 5.43 12.44
N GLU A 97 6.98 4.75 12.59
CA GLU A 97 7.07 3.29 12.43
C GLU A 97 6.30 2.56 13.55
N GLN A 98 5.54 1.54 13.16
CA GLN A 98 4.71 0.72 14.04
C GLN A 98 5.22 -0.71 14.07
N ASN A 99 5.06 -1.38 15.22
CA ASN A 99 5.45 -2.78 15.39
C ASN A 99 4.51 -3.75 14.66
N GLU A 100 3.26 -3.35 14.46
CA GLU A 100 2.20 -4.15 13.82
C GLU A 100 1.29 -3.25 12.99
N THR A 101 0.60 -3.83 12.01
CA THR A 101 -0.39 -3.11 11.20
C THR A 101 -1.64 -2.85 12.02
N ALA A 102 -2.23 -1.66 11.86
CA ALA A 102 -3.55 -1.36 12.42
C ALA A 102 -4.70 -2.09 11.69
N PHE A 103 -4.44 -2.70 10.53
CA PHE A 103 -5.44 -3.38 9.72
C PHE A 103 -5.51 -4.87 10.04
N ARG A 104 -6.73 -5.37 10.23
CA ARG A 104 -6.96 -6.78 10.56
C ARG A 104 -6.64 -7.67 9.36
N ILE A 105 -5.65 -8.53 9.51
CA ILE A 105 -5.38 -9.63 8.59
C ILE A 105 -6.12 -10.87 9.09
N ILE A 106 -6.95 -11.48 8.25
CA ILE A 106 -7.67 -12.71 8.58
C ILE A 106 -6.72 -13.88 8.32
N ASP A 107 -6.31 -14.61 9.36
CA ASP A 107 -5.31 -15.69 9.31
C ASP A 107 -5.61 -16.75 8.25
N GLU A 108 -6.89 -17.05 8.02
CA GLU A 108 -7.35 -18.03 7.03
C GLU A 108 -6.97 -17.60 5.61
N ALA A 109 -7.02 -16.31 5.29
CA ALA A 109 -6.64 -15.78 3.98
C ALA A 109 -5.12 -15.90 3.73
N CYS A 110 -4.30 -15.71 4.77
CA CYS A 110 -2.84 -15.88 4.67
C CYS A 110 -2.41 -17.35 4.50
N LYS A 111 -3.14 -18.31 5.08
CA LYS A 111 -2.85 -19.75 4.94
C LYS A 111 -3.01 -20.22 3.51
N ASP A 112 -3.96 -19.66 2.76
CA ASP A 112 -4.19 -20.04 1.36
C ASP A 112 -3.20 -19.33 0.42
N LEU A 113 -2.86 -18.06 0.66
CA LEU A 113 -1.83 -17.34 -0.12
C LEU A 113 -0.45 -18.02 -0.10
N ARG A 114 -0.03 -18.55 1.05
CA ARG A 114 1.28 -19.23 1.17
C ARG A 114 1.38 -20.58 0.45
N LYS A 115 0.25 -21.17 0.05
CA LYS A 115 0.26 -22.44 -0.72
C LYS A 115 0.63 -22.22 -2.19
N ASP A 116 0.35 -21.01 -2.70
CA ASP A 116 0.44 -20.69 -4.14
C ASP A 116 1.69 -19.87 -4.51
N ILE A 117 2.51 -19.48 -3.52
CA ILE A 117 3.80 -18.80 -3.76
C ILE A 117 4.88 -19.88 -3.94
N PRO A 118 5.53 -19.99 -5.12
CA PRO A 118 6.63 -20.92 -5.33
C PRO A 118 7.76 -20.64 -4.34
N ARG A 119 8.33 -21.69 -3.75
CA ARG A 119 9.51 -21.60 -2.89
C ARG A 119 10.76 -21.23 -3.66
#